data_AF-A0A1Q7KBF6-F1
#
_entry.id   AF-A0A1Q7KBF6-F1
#
_cell.length_a   1.000
_cell.length_b   1.000
_cell.length_c   1.000
_cell.angle_alpha   90.00
_cell.angle_beta   90.00
_cell.angle_gamma   90.00
#
_symmetry.space_group_name_H-M   'P 1'
#
loop_
_entity.id
_entity.type
_entity.pdbx_description
1 polymer ?
#
loop_
_entity_poly.entity_id
_entity_poly.type
_entity_poly.pdbx_seq_one_letter_code
_entity_poly.pdbx_strand_id
1 'polypeptide(L)'
;MWVLAVILIVALLIPVAAILVDSPLGKSVARRMEGREGGATPPELRDVQRKVEMLETELEDLTRSVSGMREELQFMQRLLEDPRRKKPTS
;
A
#
# COMPACT_ATOMS: atom_id res chain seq x y z
N MET A 1 39.83 -16.41 2.97
CA MET A 1 39.03 -17.03 4.05
C MET A 1 37.53 -16.84 3.86
N TRP A 2 37.04 -15.67 3.45
CA TRP A 2 35.60 -15.42 3.26
C TRP A 2 34.93 -16.30 2.19
N VAL A 3 35.64 -16.60 1.10
CA VAL A 3 35.13 -17.47 0.02
C VAL A 3 34.82 -18.89 0.52
N LEU A 4 35.66 -19.46 1.38
CA LEU A 4 35.40 -20.77 1.98
C LEU A 4 34.18 -20.74 2.91
N ALA A 5 33.97 -19.63 3.63
CA ALA A 5 32.78 -19.44 4.45
C ALA A 5 31.50 -19.34 3.60
N VAL A 6 31.55 -18.62 2.47
CA VAL A 6 30.42 -18.55 1.53
C VAL A 6 30.11 -19.92 0.94
N ILE A 7 31.13 -20.68 0.52
CA ILE A 7 30.95 -22.04 -0.01
C ILE A 7 30.33 -22.95 1.04
N LEU A 8 30.77 -22.86 2.30
CA LEU A 8 30.23 -23.66 3.40
C LEU A 8 28.77 -23.30 3.72
N ILE A 9 28.40 -22.03 3.65
CA ILE A 9 27.01 -21.57 3.80
C ILE A 9 26.14 -22.10 2.66
N VAL A 10 26.60 -21.97 1.40
CA VAL A 10 25.85 -22.48 0.23
C VAL A 10 25.70 -23.99 0.30
N ALA A 11 26.75 -24.72 0.68
CA ALA A 11 26.71 -26.17 0.87
C ALA A 11 25.70 -26.59 1.95
N LEU A 12 25.54 -25.80 3.01
CA LEU A 12 24.56 -26.03 4.07
C LEU A 12 23.11 -25.73 3.61
N LEU A 13 22.93 -24.80 2.68
CA LEU A 13 21.62 -24.43 2.14
C LEU A 13 21.07 -25.48 1.16
N ILE A 14 21.92 -26.23 0.45
CA ILE A 14 21.51 -27.24 -0.53
C ILE A 14 20.59 -28.33 0.08
N PRO A 15 20.91 -28.96 1.24
CA PRO A 15 20.02 -29.93 1.89
C PRO A 15 18.66 -29.35 2.30
N VAL A 16 18.63 -28.13 2.82
CA VAL A 16 17.40 -27.44 3.23
C VAL A 16 16.51 -27.22 2.01
N ALA A 17 17.09 -26.77 0.90
CA ALA A 17 16.38 -26.60 -0.36
C ALA A 17 15.84 -27.92 -0.92
N ALA A 18 16.63 -29.00 -0.87
CA ALA A 18 16.20 -30.32 -1.34
C ALA A 18 15.00 -30.88 -0.54
N ILE A 19 15.01 -30.73 0.79
CA ILE A 19 13.91 -31.15 1.67
C ILE A 19 12.66 -30.28 1.43
N LEU A 20 12.84 -28.98 1.17
CA LEU A 20 11.73 -28.06 0.90
C LEU A 20 11.04 -28.35 -0.45
N VAL A 21 11.82 -28.71 -1.47
CA VAL A 21 11.29 -29.01 -2.83
C VAL A 21 10.40 -30.25 -2.84
N ASP A 22 10.71 -31.26 -2.01
CA ASP A 22 9.86 -32.45 -1.84
C ASP A 22 8.66 -32.22 -0.91
N SER A 23 8.62 -31.09 -0.21
CA SER A 23 7.56 -30.72 0.74
C SER A 23 6.48 -29.83 0.08
N PRO A 24 5.20 -29.89 0.49
CA PRO A 24 4.10 -29.05 -0.02
C PRO A 24 4.40 -27.53 -0.01
N LEU A 25 5.36 -27.07 0.78
CA LEU A 25 5.86 -25.69 0.80
C LEU A 25 6.65 -25.32 -0.46
N GLY A 26 7.52 -26.21 -0.97
CA GLY A 26 8.25 -25.97 -2.22
C GLY A 26 7.34 -25.94 -3.44
N LYS A 27 6.31 -26.80 -3.47
CA LYS A 27 5.30 -26.84 -4.54
C LYS A 27 4.38 -25.61 -4.56
N SER A 28 4.06 -25.06 -3.40
CA SER A 28 3.23 -23.85 -3.29
C SER A 28 4.02 -22.56 -3.58
N VAL A 29 5.32 -22.53 -3.27
CA VAL A 29 6.23 -21.45 -3.70
C VAL A 29 6.56 -21.55 -5.20
N ALA A 30 6.80 -22.76 -5.73
CA ALA A 30 6.97 -22.99 -7.17
C ALA A 30 5.72 -22.57 -7.95
N ARG A 31 4.51 -22.87 -7.44
CA ARG A 31 3.26 -22.38 -8.03
C ARG A 31 3.10 -20.85 -7.96
N ARG A 32 3.73 -20.18 -6.98
CA ARG A 32 3.80 -18.71 -6.90
C ARG A 32 4.88 -18.10 -7.81
N MET A 33 5.97 -18.83 -8.07
CA MET A 33 7.08 -18.36 -8.92
C MET A 33 6.86 -18.68 -10.41
N GLU A 34 6.30 -19.84 -10.78
CA GLU A 34 5.82 -20.13 -12.14
C GLU A 34 4.72 -19.15 -12.57
N GLY A 35 3.92 -18.65 -11.64
CA GLY A 35 2.94 -17.58 -11.88
C GLY A 35 3.55 -16.20 -12.15
N ARG A 36 4.88 -16.03 -12.07
CA ARG A 36 5.57 -14.75 -12.32
C ARG A 36 6.25 -14.65 -13.69
N GLU A 37 6.50 -15.77 -14.37
CA GLU A 37 7.05 -15.76 -15.74
C GLU A 37 6.00 -16.01 -16.83
N GLY A 38 4.81 -16.52 -16.48
CA GLY A 38 3.74 -16.84 -17.44
C GLY A 38 2.58 -15.84 -17.45
N GLY A 39 2.77 -14.63 -17.97
CA GLY A 39 1.77 -13.83 -18.71
C GLY A 39 0.33 -13.62 -18.20
N ALA A 40 -0.03 -14.00 -16.98
CA ALA A 40 -1.39 -13.85 -16.45
C ALA A 40 -1.32 -13.27 -15.04
N THR A 41 -1.73 -12.01 -14.91
CA THR A 41 -1.91 -11.33 -13.63
C THR A 41 -2.69 -12.24 -12.67
N PRO A 42 -2.11 -12.65 -11.53
CA PRO A 42 -2.80 -13.48 -10.54
C PRO A 42 -4.16 -12.87 -10.17
N PRO A 43 -5.23 -13.67 -10.03
CA PRO A 43 -6.55 -13.18 -9.65
C PRO A 43 -6.50 -12.36 -8.35
N GLU A 44 -5.63 -12.74 -7.40
CA GLU A 44 -5.44 -11.98 -6.17
C GLU A 44 -4.80 -10.60 -6.40
N LEU A 45 -3.91 -10.45 -7.39
CA LEU A 45 -3.37 -9.14 -7.76
C LEU A 45 -4.42 -8.27 -8.45
N ARG A 46 -5.35 -8.86 -9.23
CA ARG A 46 -6.50 -8.13 -9.79
C ARG A 46 -7.47 -7.69 -8.71
N ASP A 47 -7.72 -8.51 -7.70
CA ASP A 47 -8.58 -8.15 -6.57
C ASP A 47 -7.94 -7.06 -5.71
N VAL A 48 -6.62 -7.12 -5.48
CA VAL A 48 -5.87 -6.05 -4.81
C VAL A 48 -5.91 -4.77 -5.65
N GLN A 49 -5.75 -4.85 -6.96
CA GLN A 49 -5.79 -3.67 -7.84
C GLN A 49 -7.17 -2.99 -7.84
N ARG A 50 -8.26 -3.77 -7.88
CA ARG A 50 -9.63 -3.23 -7.75
C ARG A 50 -9.86 -2.58 -6.38
N LYS A 51 -9.34 -3.19 -5.32
CA LYS A 51 -9.43 -2.62 -3.96
C LYS A 51 -8.65 -1.32 -3.85
N VAL A 52 -7.47 -1.23 -4.48
CA VAL A 52 -6.67 0.00 -4.52
C VAL A 52 -7.40 1.09 -5.29
N GLU A 53 -7.95 0.79 -6.47
CA GLU A 53 -8.70 1.75 -7.28
C GLU A 53 -9.96 2.27 -6.57
N MET A 54 -10.66 1.38 -5.84
CA MET A 54 -11.78 1.78 -4.98
C MET A 54 -11.33 2.68 -3.82
N LEU A 55 -10.23 2.33 -3.15
CA LEU A 55 -9.67 3.12 -2.06
C LEU A 55 -9.16 4.49 -2.53
N GLU A 56 -8.56 4.57 -3.72
CA GLU A 56 -8.14 5.84 -4.33
C GLU A 56 -9.33 6.76 -4.59
N THR A 57 -10.42 6.19 -5.11
CA THR A 57 -11.67 6.92 -5.34
C THR A 57 -12.28 7.43 -4.02
N GLU A 58 -12.36 6.57 -3.00
CA GLU A 58 -12.87 6.97 -1.68
C GLU A 58 -11.99 8.05 -1.03
N LEU A 59 -10.68 8.01 -1.26
CA LEU A 59 -9.74 9.00 -0.73
C LEU A 59 -9.89 10.35 -1.44
N GLU A 60 -10.14 10.36 -2.75
CA GLU A 60 -10.45 11.57 -3.51
C GLU A 60 -11.76 12.22 -3.03
N ASP A 61 -12.81 11.43 -2.82
CA ASP A 61 -14.08 11.89 -2.27
C ASP A 61 -13.92 12.46 -0.85
N LEU A 62 -13.17 11.77 0.01
CA LEU A 62 -12.90 12.23 1.36
C LEU A 62 -12.11 13.55 1.35
N THR A 63 -11.14 13.68 0.45
CA THR A 63 -10.35 14.90 0.29
C THR A 63 -11.22 16.09 -0.12
N ARG A 64 -12.15 15.87 -1.05
CA ARG A 64 -13.11 16.89 -1.49
C ARG A 64 -14.10 17.28 -0.37
N SER A 65 -14.54 16.32 0.43
CA SER A 65 -15.41 16.59 1.59
C SER A 65 -14.68 17.42 2.65
N VAL A 66 -13.42 17.08 2.96
CA VAL A 66 -12.60 17.84 3.90
C VAL A 66 -12.31 19.25 3.39
N SER A 67 -12.06 19.43 2.09
CA SER A 67 -11.87 20.78 1.54
C SER A 67 -13.14 21.61 1.62
N GLY A 68 -14.31 21.06 1.28
CA GLY A 68 -15.59 21.76 1.41
C GLY A 68 -15.89 22.16 2.86
N MET A 69 -15.67 21.25 3.81
CA MET A 69 -15.84 21.54 5.24
C MET A 69 -14.88 22.63 5.74
N ARG A 70 -13.64 22.69 5.21
CA ARG A 70 -12.71 23.78 5.54
C ARG A 70 -13.18 25.13 5.01
N GLU A 71 -13.75 25.17 3.81
CA GLU A 71 -14.32 26.39 3.22
C GLU A 71 -15.51 26.90 4.05
N GLU A 72 -16.39 26.01 4.50
CA GLU A 72 -17.51 26.35 5.38
C GLU A 72 -17.02 26.91 6.73
N LEU A 73 -16.02 26.28 7.34
CA LEU A 73 -15.40 26.78 8.58
C LEU A 73 -14.77 28.16 8.38
N GLN A 74 -14.10 28.39 7.25
CA GLN A 74 -13.48 29.68 6.95
C GLN A 74 -14.55 30.77 6.68
N PHE A 75 -15.65 30.41 6.04
CA PHE A 75 -16.80 31.29 5.84
C PHE A 75 -17.47 31.65 7.17
N MET A 76 -17.68 30.68 8.06
CA MET A 76 -18.20 30.92 9.42
C MET A 76 -17.26 31.80 10.23
N GLN A 77 -15.94 31.58 10.16
CA GLN A 77 -14.96 32.43 10.83
C GLN A 77 -15.04 33.88 10.32
N ARG A 78 -15.15 34.07 9.00
CA ARG A 78 -15.26 35.40 8.39
C ARG A 78 -16.56 36.12 8.80
N LEU A 79 -17.67 35.40 8.84
CA LEU A 79 -18.95 35.90 9.37
C LEU A 79 -18.92 36.23 10.86
N LEU A 80 -18.06 35.59 11.65
CA LEU A 80 -17.88 35.88 13.08
C LEU A 80 -16.82 36.96 13.36
N GLU A 81 -15.93 37.24 12.42
CA GLU A 81 -14.97 38.36 12.46
C GLU A 81 -15.61 39.69 12.06
N ASP A 82 -16.43 39.71 11.01
CA ASP A 82 -17.11 40.92 10.50
C ASP A 82 -17.98 41.67 11.55
N PRO A 83 -18.77 41.02 12.42
CA PRO A 83 -19.59 41.72 13.42
C PRO A 83 -18.76 42.33 14.54
N ARG A 84 -17.52 41.88 14.77
CA ARG A 84 -16.65 42.42 15.83
C ARG A 84 -15.81 43.62 15.40
N ARG A 85 -15.63 43.85 14.08
CA ARG A 85 -14.92 45.03 13.57
C ARG A 85 -15.80 46.25 13.28
N LYS A 86 -17.13 46.10 13.26
CA LYS A 86 -18.07 47.24 13.20
C LYS A 86 -18.43 47.78 14.58
N LYS A 87 -17.44 48.25 15.35
CA LYS A 87 -17.68 49.32 16.32
C LYS A 87 -17.05 50.57 15.71
N PRO A 88 -17.83 51.44 15.03
CA PRO A 88 -17.28 52.69 14.53
C PRO A 88 -16.77 53.49 15.72
N THR A 89 -15.48 53.78 15.73
CA THR A 89 -14.95 54.92 16.45
C THR A 89 -15.32 56.15 15.65
N SER A 90 -16.49 56.73 15.92
CA SER A 90 -16.75 58.16 15.80
C SER A 90 -18.06 58.53 16.47
#